data_AF-A0A7X7LJ15-F1
#
_entry.id   AF-A0A7X7LJ15-F1
#
_cell.length_a   1.000
_cell.length_b   1.000
_cell.length_c   1.000
_cell.angle_alpha   90.00
_cell.angle_beta   90.00
_cell.angle_gamma   90.00
#
_symmetry.space_group_name_H-M   'P 1'
#
loop_
_entity.id
_entity.type
_entity.pdbx_description
1 polymer ?
#
loop_
_entity_poly.entity_id
_entity_poly.type
_entity_poly.pdbx_seq_one_letter_code
_entity_poly.pdbx_strand_id
1 'polypeptide(L)'
;MGVLIEELKKAGLYENSIIAIYGDHFGLSQKDEDNEALMTEFLGKPYRFEGMANVPLIINIPGEEIKRTISTAGGQLDFMPTIAYLMGLEELDTIYLGQNLITAKEGFVAQNRYAPL
;
A
#
# COMPACT_ATOMS: atom_id res chain seq x y z
N MET A 1 -9.37 7.75 -11.44
CA MET A 1 -8.67 8.28 -10.26
C MET A 1 -8.37 9.77 -10.36
N GLY A 2 -7.70 10.25 -11.42
CA GLY A 2 -7.40 11.69 -11.58
C GLY A 2 -8.62 12.62 -11.44
N VAL A 3 -9.75 12.27 -12.05
CA VAL A 3 -11.00 13.05 -11.92
C VAL A 3 -11.46 13.17 -10.45
N LEU A 4 -11.40 12.09 -9.67
CA LEU A 4 -11.76 12.14 -8.24
C LEU A 4 -10.86 13.11 -7.47
N ILE A 5 -9.54 13.06 -7.71
CA ILE A 5 -8.59 13.97 -7.06
C ILE A 5 -8.87 15.43 -7.42
N GLU A 6 -9.20 15.72 -8.68
CA GLU A 6 -9.57 17.07 -9.11
C GLU A 6 -10.87 17.56 -8.46
N GLU A 7 -11.88 16.70 -8.31
CA GLU A 7 -13.10 17.06 -7.61
C GLU A 7 -12.86 17.28 -6.10
N LEU A 8 -12.00 16.49 -5.46
CA LEU A 8 -11.60 16.72 -4.07
C LEU A 8 -10.87 18.06 -3.89
N LYS A 9 -10.02 18.46 -4.85
CA LYS A 9 -9.38 19.78 -4.84
C LYS A 9 -10.40 20.91 -4.99
N LYS A 10 -11.33 20.81 -5.96
CA LYS A 10 -12.39 21.79 -6.16
C LYS A 10 -13.29 21.94 -4.94
N ALA A 11 -13.55 20.86 -4.23
CA ALA A 11 -14.32 20.86 -2.99
C ALA A 11 -13.53 21.36 -1.76
N GLY A 12 -12.23 21.66 -1.91
CA GLY A 12 -11.34 22.04 -0.80
C GLY A 12 -11.00 20.88 0.16
N LEU A 13 -11.37 19.64 -0.19
CA LEU A 13 -11.15 18.46 0.65
C LEU A 13 -9.73 17.92 0.53
N TYR A 14 -9.06 18.13 -0.61
CA TYR A 14 -7.69 17.68 -0.83
C TYR A 14 -6.70 18.28 0.19
N GLU A 15 -6.87 19.56 0.51
CA GLU A 15 -5.99 20.30 1.44
C GLU A 15 -6.33 20.07 2.92
N ASN A 16 -7.36 19.29 3.23
CA ASN A 16 -7.83 19.06 4.61
C ASN A 16 -8.13 17.58 4.90
N SER A 17 -7.65 16.67 4.06
CA SER A 17 -7.86 15.23 4.23
C SER A 17 -6.57 14.46 4.02
N ILE A 18 -6.33 13.47 4.87
CA ILE A 18 -5.40 12.39 4.53
C ILE A 18 -6.07 11.54 3.44
N ILE A 19 -5.39 11.38 2.31
CA ILE A 19 -5.89 10.57 1.19
C ILE A 19 -4.97 9.37 1.03
N ALA A 20 -5.51 8.18 1.29
CA ALA A 20 -4.80 6.93 1.08
C ALA A 20 -5.40 6.18 -0.12
N ILE A 21 -4.55 5.84 -1.09
CA ILE A 21 -4.89 5.02 -2.25
C ILE A 21 -4.15 3.70 -2.08
N TYR A 22 -4.87 2.59 -2.03
CA TYR A 22 -4.27 1.27 -1.90
C TYR A 22 -4.90 0.26 -2.86
N GLY A 23 -4.10 -0.70 -3.32
CA GLY A 23 -4.61 -1.87 -4.04
C GLY A 23 -5.09 -2.94 -3.07
N ASP A 24 -6.20 -3.60 -3.39
CA ASP A 24 -6.78 -4.67 -2.58
C ASP A 24 -6.05 -6.01 -2.77
N HIS A 25 -5.69 -6.36 -4.00
CA HIS A 25 -4.90 -7.55 -4.30
C HIS A 25 -4.23 -7.48 -5.69
N PHE A 26 -3.47 -8.52 -6.03
CA PHE A 26 -2.84 -8.65 -7.35
C PHE A 26 -3.89 -8.76 -8.46
N GLY A 27 -3.68 -8.07 -9.58
CA GLY A 27 -4.55 -8.15 -10.76
C GLY A 27 -4.12 -9.23 -11.76
N LEU A 28 -2.81 -9.40 -11.95
CA LEU A 28 -2.24 -10.36 -12.88
C LEU A 28 -1.63 -11.51 -12.09
N SER A 29 -2.10 -12.74 -12.32
CA SER A 29 -1.56 -13.91 -11.64
C SER A 29 -0.26 -14.34 -12.30
N GLN A 30 0.83 -14.45 -11.54
CA GLN A 30 2.10 -15.02 -12.00
C GLN A 30 1.98 -16.51 -12.38
N LYS A 31 0.93 -17.22 -11.95
CA LYS A 31 0.69 -18.61 -12.39
C LYS A 31 0.25 -18.74 -13.86
N ASP A 32 -0.13 -17.63 -14.47
CA ASP A 32 -0.49 -17.58 -15.89
C ASP A 32 0.79 -17.24 -16.69
N GLU A 33 1.14 -18.12 -17.63
CA GLU A 33 2.39 -18.03 -18.38
C GLU A 33 2.48 -16.76 -19.25
N ASP A 34 1.35 -16.31 -19.81
CA ASP A 34 1.30 -15.08 -20.62
C ASP A 34 1.52 -13.86 -19.74
N ASN A 35 0.90 -13.81 -18.55
CA ASN A 35 1.14 -12.75 -17.58
C ASN A 35 2.60 -12.72 -17.12
N GLU A 36 3.19 -13.89 -16.82
CA GLU A 36 4.60 -13.97 -16.42
C GLU A 36 5.53 -13.45 -17.51
N ALA A 37 5.33 -13.86 -18.77
CA ALA A 37 6.15 -13.44 -19.90
C ALA A 37 6.04 -11.92 -20.13
N LEU A 38 4.82 -11.40 -20.27
CA LEU A 38 4.57 -9.99 -20.56
C LEU A 38 5.08 -9.07 -19.44
N MET A 39 4.83 -9.43 -18.18
CA MET A 39 5.29 -8.62 -17.06
C MET A 39 6.80 -8.71 -16.88
N THR A 40 7.43 -9.86 -17.16
CA THR A 40 8.89 -9.99 -17.11
C THR A 40 9.56 -9.10 -18.16
N GLU A 41 9.01 -9.07 -19.38
CA GLU A 41 9.48 -8.17 -20.44
C GLU A 41 9.29 -6.70 -20.05
N PHE A 42 8.08 -6.32 -19.60
CA PHE A 42 7.76 -4.95 -19.23
C PHE A 42 8.61 -4.41 -18.08
N LEU A 43 8.85 -5.24 -17.05
CA LEU A 43 9.61 -4.84 -15.86
C LEU A 43 11.13 -4.94 -16.06
N GLY A 44 11.60 -5.61 -17.11
CA GLY A 44 13.02 -5.90 -17.33
C GLY A 44 13.64 -6.83 -16.27
N LYS A 45 12.81 -7.56 -15.52
CA LYS A 45 13.21 -8.51 -14.47
C LYS A 45 12.12 -9.58 -14.28
N PRO A 46 12.45 -10.77 -13.75
CA PRO A 46 11.46 -11.84 -13.56
C PRO A 46 10.25 -11.39 -12.73
N TYR A 47 9.04 -11.59 -13.28
CA TYR A 47 7.79 -11.39 -12.57
C TYR A 47 7.54 -12.57 -11.64
N ARG A 48 7.91 -12.44 -10.36
CA ARG A 48 7.78 -13.47 -9.33
C ARG A 48 6.66 -13.14 -8.35
N PHE A 49 6.41 -14.07 -7.43
CA PHE A 49 5.41 -13.92 -6.38
C PHE A 49 5.51 -12.57 -5.63
N GLU A 50 6.71 -12.11 -5.30
CA GLU A 50 6.90 -10.83 -4.61
C GLU A 50 6.49 -9.64 -5.47
N GLY A 51 6.75 -9.70 -6.78
CA GLY A 51 6.29 -8.68 -7.74
C GLY A 51 4.79 -8.71 -7.93
N MET A 52 4.18 -9.90 -7.92
CA MET A 52 2.73 -10.08 -8.00
C MET A 52 2.02 -9.59 -6.74
N ALA A 53 2.52 -9.94 -5.56
CA ALA A 53 1.92 -9.61 -4.28
C ALA A 53 2.07 -8.13 -3.89
N ASN A 54 2.95 -7.39 -4.56
CA ASN A 54 3.16 -5.97 -4.28
C ASN A 54 2.02 -5.12 -4.89
N VAL A 55 1.21 -4.55 -4.01
CA VAL A 55 0.13 -3.62 -4.35
C VAL A 55 0.51 -2.20 -3.94
N PRO A 56 0.06 -1.16 -4.65
CA PRO A 56 0.41 0.21 -4.29
C PRO A 56 -0.22 0.59 -2.94
N LEU A 57 0.51 1.38 -2.16
CA LEU A 57 -0.01 2.21 -1.07
C LEU A 57 0.59 3.60 -1.24
N ILE A 58 -0.25 4.58 -1.52
CA ILE A 58 0.14 5.99 -1.69
C ILE A 58 -0.67 6.78 -0.68
N ILE A 59 0.01 7.57 0.16
CA ILE A 59 -0.63 8.39 1.19
C ILE A 59 -0.24 9.84 0.94
N ASN A 60 -1.24 10.69 0.74
CA ASN A 60 -1.10 12.15 0.72
C ASN A 60 -1.50 12.71 2.08
N ILE A 61 -0.66 13.57 2.65
CA ILE A 61 -0.90 14.25 3.93
C ILE A 61 -1.11 15.74 3.61
N PRO A 62 -2.22 16.34 4.07
CA PRO A 62 -2.54 17.72 3.74
C PRO A 62 -1.50 18.69 4.33
N GLY A 63 -1.12 19.72 3.57
CA GLY A 63 -0.16 20.74 4.01
C GLY A 63 1.32 20.33 4.01
N GLU A 64 1.63 19.10 3.60
CA GLU A 64 2.99 18.54 3.65
C GLU A 64 3.48 18.12 2.26
N GLU A 65 4.64 18.64 1.81
CA GLU A 65 5.30 18.18 0.59
C GLU A 65 6.26 17.01 0.89
N ILE A 66 5.70 15.87 1.29
CA ILE A 66 6.50 14.68 1.63
C ILE A 66 6.84 13.88 0.36
N LYS A 67 8.12 13.87 0.00
CA LYS A 67 8.69 13.04 -1.08
C LYS A 67 9.47 11.87 -0.49
N ARG A 68 8.76 11.00 0.24
CA ARG A 68 9.36 9.83 0.92
C ARG A 68 8.83 8.54 0.33
N THR A 69 9.74 7.61 0.03
CA THR A 69 9.40 6.20 -0.22
C THR A 69 9.70 5.40 1.04
N ILE A 70 8.75 4.58 1.48
CA ILE A 70 8.97 3.59 2.54
C ILE A 70 9.27 2.27 1.86
N SER A 71 10.51 1.79 2.00
CA SER A 71 10.96 0.52 1.40
C SER A 71 10.82 -0.68 2.34
N THR A 72 10.42 -0.45 3.59
CA THR A 72 10.09 -1.49 4.57
C THR A 72 8.91 -2.31 4.05
N ALA A 73 9.04 -3.64 4.06
CA ALA A 73 7.94 -4.52 3.67
C ALA A 73 6.76 -4.36 4.63
N GLY A 74 5.55 -4.23 4.08
CA GLY A 74 4.32 -4.05 4.83
C GLY A 74 3.14 -4.70 4.14
N GLY A 75 2.13 -5.07 4.92
CA GLY A 75 0.88 -5.69 4.46
C GLY A 75 -0.34 -4.85 4.83
N GLN A 76 -1.52 -5.33 4.45
CA GLN A 76 -2.78 -4.59 4.67
C GLN A 76 -3.12 -4.39 6.16
N LEU A 77 -2.62 -5.26 7.06
CA LEU A 77 -2.80 -5.12 8.50
C LEU A 77 -2.11 -3.88 9.07
N ASP A 78 -1.08 -3.38 8.38
CA ASP A 78 -0.29 -2.22 8.77
C ASP A 78 -1.02 -0.90 8.44
N PHE A 79 -2.08 -0.95 7.63
CA PHE A 79 -2.82 0.23 7.20
C PHE A 79 -3.43 1.00 8.38
N MET A 80 -4.17 0.30 9.25
CA MET A 80 -4.85 0.92 10.39
C MET A 80 -3.89 1.65 11.34
N PRO A 81 -2.84 1.01 11.90
CA PRO A 81 -1.91 1.69 12.80
C PRO A 81 -1.15 2.83 12.10
N THR A 82 -0.87 2.72 10.80
CA THR A 82 -0.21 3.79 10.03
C THR A 82 -1.11 5.02 9.86
N ILE A 83 -2.37 4.84 9.47
CA ILE A 83 -3.32 5.95 9.30
C ILE A 83 -3.67 6.58 10.64
N ALA A 84 -3.86 5.78 11.69
CA ALA A 84 -4.10 6.28 13.05
C ALA A 84 -2.96 7.20 13.53
N TYR A 85 -1.71 6.78 13.32
CA TYR A 85 -0.54 7.59 13.65
C TYR A 85 -0.52 8.92 12.88
N LEU A 86 -0.84 8.91 11.59
CA LEU A 86 -0.93 10.13 10.79
C LEU A 86 -2.07 11.07 11.24
N MET A 87 -3.13 10.51 11.83
CA MET A 87 -4.21 11.28 12.45
C MET A 87 -3.88 11.79 13.86
N GLY A 88 -2.66 11.59 14.34
CA GLY A 88 -2.19 12.05 15.66
C GLY A 88 -2.48 11.09 16.81
N LEU A 89 -2.85 9.83 16.51
CA LEU A 89 -3.01 8.78 17.53
C LEU A 89 -1.70 8.00 17.65
N GLU A 90 -0.91 8.27 18.69
CA GLU A 90 0.35 7.57 18.93
C GLU A 90 0.15 6.08 19.30
N GLU A 91 -0.97 5.77 19.94
CA GLU A 91 -1.36 4.42 20.36
C GLU A 91 -2.85 4.17 20.08
N LEU A 92 -3.22 2.89 19.92
CA LEU A 92 -4.61 2.46 19.75
C LEU A 92 -5.01 1.59 20.94
N ASP A 93 -6.13 1.92 21.58
CA ASP A 93 -6.73 1.11 22.66
C ASP A 93 -7.51 -0.08 22.09
N THR A 94 -6.80 -0.93 21.36
CA THR A 94 -7.34 -2.17 20.77
C THR A 94 -6.22 -3.13 20.40
N ILE A 95 -6.59 -4.37 20.10
CA ILE A 95 -5.65 -5.35 19.57
C ILE A 95 -5.53 -5.14 18.06
N TYR A 96 -4.32 -4.94 17.59
CA TYR A 96 -3.98 -4.95 16.17
C TYR A 96 -2.67 -5.69 15.94
N LEU A 97 -2.58 -6.37 14.79
CA LEU A 97 -1.44 -7.23 14.45
C LEU A 97 -0.41 -6.55 13.54
N GLY A 98 -0.82 -5.48 12.86
CA GLY A 98 0.06 -4.71 12.01
C GLY A 98 0.96 -3.75 12.79
N GLN A 99 1.81 -3.06 12.06
CA GLN A 99 2.75 -2.05 12.56
C GLN A 99 2.58 -0.73 11.81
N ASN A 100 3.00 0.36 12.44
CA ASN A 100 3.07 1.65 11.76
C ASN A 100 4.24 1.66 10.77
N LEU A 101 3.95 1.72 9.47
CA LEU A 101 4.95 1.69 8.40
C LEU A 101 5.90 2.90 8.42
N ILE A 102 5.49 4.02 9.02
CA ILE A 102 6.30 5.25 9.05
C ILE A 102 7.48 5.12 10.02
N THR A 103 7.26 4.40 11.12
CA THR A 103 8.21 4.25 12.24
C THR A 103 8.83 2.85 12.32
N ALA A 104 8.26 1.86 11.62
CA ALA A 104 8.80 0.51 11.55
C ALA A 104 10.23 0.49 10.99
N LYS A 105 11.15 -0.16 11.71
CA LYS A 105 12.56 -0.33 11.30
C LYS A 105 12.78 -1.58 10.44
N GLU A 106 11.97 -2.60 10.66
CA GLU A 106 12.00 -3.88 9.95
C GLU A 106 10.58 -4.22 9.49
N GLY A 107 10.47 -4.91 8.37
CA GLY A 107 9.21 -5.19 7.71
C GLY A 107 8.99 -6.68 7.57
N PHE A 108 7.75 -7.12 7.78
CA PHE A 108 7.33 -8.48 7.45
C PHE A 108 5.88 -8.46 7.00
N VAL A 109 5.51 -9.45 6.19
CA VAL A 109 4.12 -9.67 5.78
C VAL A 109 3.79 -11.12 6.06
N ALA A 110 2.87 -11.34 7.01
CA ALA A 110 2.34 -12.66 7.26
C ALA A 110 1.22 -12.94 6.25
N GLN A 111 1.46 -13.90 5.35
CA GLN A 111 0.42 -14.37 4.44
C GLN A 111 -0.07 -15.74 4.92
N ASN A 112 -1.35 -15.83 5.26
CA ASN A 112 -1.99 -17.12 5.45
C ASN A 112 -2.69 -17.50 4.15
N ARG A 113 -2.16 -18.50 3.44
CA ARG A 113 -2.87 -19.10 2.31
C ARG A 113 -2.99 -20.59 2.55
N TYR A 114 -4.22 -21.03 2.79
CA TYR A 114 -4.61 -22.39 2.44
C TYR A 114 -4.69 -22.43 0.91
N ALA A 115 -3.57 -22.70 0.25
CA ALA A 115 -3.58 -23.13 -1.14
C ALA A 115 -3.54 -24.65 -1.11
N PRO A 116 -4.62 -25.36 -1.51
CA PRO A 116 -4.44 -26.75 -1.90
C PRO A 116 -3.36 -26.76 -2.98
N LEU A 117 -2.38 -27.64 -2.81
CA LEU A 117 -1.38 -27.96 -3.81
C LEU A 117 -2.04 -28.25 -5.16
#